data_AF-A0A5N9EEM0-F1
#
_entry.id   AF-A0A5N9EEM0-F1
#
_cell.length_a   1.000
_cell.length_b   1.000
_cell.length_c   1.000
_cell.angle_alpha   90.00
_cell.angle_beta   90.00
_cell.angle_gamma   90.00
#
_symmetry.space_group_name_H-M   'P 1'
#
loop_
_entity.id
_entity.type
_entity.pdbx_description
1 polymer ?
#
loop_
_entity_poly.entity_id
_entity_poly.type
_entity_poly.pdbx_seq_one_letter_code
_entity_poly.pdbx_strand_id
1 'polypeptide(L)'
;MHKILLDDPSVVEPNIAAATTSIVASVGNELDYETFYSCYKNAKTPQEERRYLGALTLFPGASEMAKTLNKTINGEIRTQDSPYIVASCLANKKNGWMAWEHISSNWESLIEMYPANSIVRMVGPVTYLDTKEKCEEVEQFFKEQTVPQGELTLKQTLEKLKINVAFRKRESSKFRSALLNNL
;
A
#
# COMPACT_ATOMS: atom_id res chain seq x y z
N MET A 1 24.48 7.32 -0.15
CA MET A 1 23.49 7.93 0.77
C MET A 1 22.84 6.91 1.70
N HIS A 2 22.10 5.89 1.22
CA HIS A 2 21.48 4.93 2.14
C HIS A 2 22.49 4.18 3.02
N LYS A 3 23.65 3.79 2.48
CA LYS A 3 24.75 3.22 3.28
C LYS A 3 25.22 4.16 4.41
N ILE A 4 25.36 5.45 4.13
CA ILE A 4 25.73 6.47 5.15
C ILE A 4 24.62 6.57 6.21
N LEU A 5 23.35 6.53 5.80
CA LEU A 5 22.20 6.50 6.72
C LEU A 5 22.22 5.25 7.61
N LEU A 6 22.66 4.09 7.10
CA LEU A 6 22.79 2.86 7.89
C LEU A 6 23.97 2.93 8.86
N ASP A 7 25.08 3.54 8.45
CA ASP A 7 26.30 3.64 9.25
C ASP A 7 26.16 4.68 10.39
N ASP A 8 25.64 5.87 10.08
CA ASP A 8 25.36 6.92 11.06
C ASP A 8 24.11 7.74 10.67
N PRO A 9 22.93 7.44 11.25
CA PRO A 9 21.71 8.17 10.97
C PRO A 9 21.75 9.65 11.39
N SER A 10 22.62 10.04 12.34
CA SER A 10 22.63 11.38 12.94
C SER A 10 23.25 12.44 12.03
N VAL A 11 24.07 12.02 11.06
CA VAL A 11 24.72 12.91 10.10
C VAL A 11 23.87 13.17 8.84
N VAL A 12 22.71 12.51 8.72
CA VAL A 12 21.78 12.70 7.60
C VAL A 12 20.57 13.50 8.07
N GLU A 13 20.28 14.61 7.39
CA GLU A 13 19.09 15.41 7.68
C GLU A 13 17.80 14.57 7.51
N PRO A 14 16.81 14.68 8.42
CA PRO A 14 15.65 13.78 8.45
C PRO A 14 14.81 13.69 7.17
N ASN A 15 14.65 14.77 6.41
CA ASN A 15 13.92 14.77 5.14
C ASN A 15 14.74 14.10 4.04
N ILE A 16 16.06 14.30 4.02
CA ILE A 16 16.98 13.58 3.12
C ILE A 16 16.95 12.08 3.44
N ALA A 17 16.94 11.70 4.72
CA ALA A 17 16.83 10.32 5.14
C ALA A 17 15.53 9.69 4.63
N ALA A 18 14.37 10.37 4.80
CA ALA A 18 13.09 9.89 4.30
C ALA A 18 13.09 9.70 2.78
N ALA A 19 13.53 10.71 2.02
CA ALA A 19 13.59 10.63 0.56
C ALA A 19 14.55 9.52 0.09
N THR A 20 15.71 9.39 0.73
CA THR A 20 16.70 8.35 0.40
C THR A 20 16.12 6.95 0.62
N THR A 21 15.49 6.70 1.77
CA THR A 21 14.86 5.40 2.08
C THR A 21 13.75 5.08 1.08
N SER A 22 12.88 6.05 0.73
CA SER A 22 11.81 5.83 -0.25
C SER A 22 12.34 5.53 -1.66
N ILE A 23 13.35 6.27 -2.13
CA ILE A 23 13.94 6.05 -3.46
C ILE A 23 14.57 4.66 -3.52
N VAL A 24 15.39 4.30 -2.53
CA VAL A 24 16.05 2.98 -2.51
C VAL A 24 15.02 1.86 -2.47
N ALA A 25 13.99 1.95 -1.64
CA ALA A 25 12.93 0.94 -1.63
C ALA A 25 12.20 0.82 -2.99
N SER A 26 11.93 1.94 -3.66
CA SER A 26 11.17 1.95 -4.92
C SER A 26 11.88 1.26 -6.10
N VAL A 27 13.21 1.10 -6.02
CA VAL A 27 14.03 0.42 -7.04
C VAL A 27 14.82 -0.77 -6.49
N GLY A 28 14.63 -1.09 -5.21
CA GLY A 28 15.40 -2.10 -4.48
C GLY A 28 14.99 -3.53 -4.83
N ASN A 29 15.89 -4.46 -4.54
CA ASN A 29 15.67 -5.89 -4.72
C ASN A 29 15.44 -6.62 -3.38
N GLU A 30 15.41 -7.95 -3.41
CA GLU A 30 15.18 -8.78 -2.24
C GLU A 30 16.21 -8.56 -1.10
N LEU A 31 17.50 -8.34 -1.43
CA LEU A 31 18.53 -8.06 -0.42
C LEU A 31 18.32 -6.71 0.27
N ASP A 32 17.93 -5.69 -0.52
CA ASP A 32 17.55 -4.39 0.02
C ASP A 32 16.31 -4.53 0.92
N TYR A 33 15.33 -5.34 0.52
CA TYR A 33 14.12 -5.61 1.30
C TYR A 33 14.45 -6.22 2.67
N GLU A 34 15.30 -7.25 2.72
CA GLU A 34 15.69 -7.87 3.99
C GLU A 34 16.47 -6.89 4.87
N THR A 35 17.30 -6.03 4.27
CA THR A 35 17.98 -4.95 4.99
C THR A 35 16.97 -3.99 5.62
N PHE A 36 15.98 -3.53 4.86
CA PHE A 36 14.95 -2.61 5.33
C PHE A 36 14.07 -3.24 6.41
N TYR A 37 13.75 -4.52 6.24
CA TYR A 37 12.99 -5.27 7.25
C TYR A 37 13.79 -5.40 8.56
N SER A 38 15.09 -5.68 8.47
CA SER A 38 15.98 -5.67 9.64
C SER A 38 16.04 -4.30 10.31
N CYS A 39 16.12 -3.20 9.55
CA CYS A 39 16.07 -1.85 10.09
C CYS A 39 14.75 -1.53 10.80
N TYR A 40 13.62 -2.01 10.26
CA TYR A 40 12.33 -1.92 10.94
C TYR A 40 12.34 -2.67 12.28
N LYS A 41 12.79 -3.92 12.30
CA LYS A 41 12.79 -4.77 13.51
C LYS A 41 13.73 -4.27 14.60
N ASN A 42 14.83 -3.62 14.21
CA ASN A 42 15.87 -3.14 15.12
C ASN A 42 15.85 -1.61 15.31
N ALA A 43 14.78 -0.94 14.89
CA ALA A 43 14.66 0.52 14.99
C ALA A 43 14.80 0.99 16.45
N LYS A 44 15.58 2.05 16.68
CA LYS A 44 15.81 2.61 18.02
C LYS A 44 14.77 3.66 18.39
N THR A 45 14.07 4.19 17.39
CA THR A 45 13.06 5.23 17.57
C THR A 45 11.77 4.90 16.81
N PRO A 46 10.60 5.36 17.29
CA PRO A 46 9.35 5.22 16.56
C PRO A 46 9.37 5.85 15.16
N GLN A 47 10.16 6.91 14.97
CA GLN A 47 10.30 7.57 13.67
C GLN A 47 11.03 6.68 12.66
N GLU A 48 12.13 6.03 13.08
CA GLU A 48 12.84 5.05 12.25
C GLU A 48 11.98 3.83 11.96
N GLU A 49 11.28 3.32 12.98
CA GLU A 49 10.39 2.17 12.83
C GLU A 49 9.33 2.44 11.75
N ARG A 50 8.63 3.59 11.84
CA ARG A 50 7.63 4.00 10.83
C ARG A 50 8.22 4.22 9.45
N ARG A 51 9.43 4.82 9.37
CA ARG A 51 10.10 5.07 8.09
C ARG A 51 10.37 3.77 7.34
N TYR A 52 11.00 2.80 8.01
CA TYR A 52 11.32 1.53 7.37
C TYR A 52 10.08 0.67 7.15
N LEU A 53 9.13 0.64 8.09
CA LEU A 53 7.87 -0.08 7.91
C LEU A 53 7.09 0.41 6.69
N GLY A 54 6.94 1.73 6.53
CA GLY A 54 6.29 2.31 5.35
C GLY A 54 7.06 2.08 4.06
N ALA A 55 8.40 2.03 4.12
CA ALA A 55 9.22 1.79 2.95
C ALA A 55 9.10 0.36 2.40
N LEU A 56 8.76 -0.64 3.22
CA LEU A 56 8.53 -2.02 2.76
C LEU A 56 7.45 -2.09 1.67
N THR A 57 6.44 -1.23 1.71
CA THR A 57 5.33 -1.23 0.73
C THR A 57 5.71 -0.63 -0.63
N LEU A 58 6.89 0.02 -0.72
CA LEU A 58 7.39 0.66 -1.93
C LEU A 58 8.17 -0.30 -2.84
N PHE A 59 8.58 -1.47 -2.32
CA PHE A 59 9.34 -2.44 -3.09
C PHE A 59 8.57 -2.93 -4.32
N PRO A 60 9.21 -2.95 -5.51
CA PRO A 60 8.51 -3.18 -6.77
C PRO A 60 8.32 -4.66 -7.11
N GLY A 61 8.98 -5.58 -6.40
CA GLY A 61 8.90 -7.01 -6.67
C GLY A 61 7.68 -7.66 -5.99
N ALA A 62 7.14 -8.69 -6.64
CA ALA A 62 5.97 -9.41 -6.14
C ALA A 62 6.31 -10.27 -4.90
N SER A 63 7.54 -10.79 -4.81
CA SER A 63 8.01 -11.57 -3.66
C SER A 63 8.03 -10.71 -2.39
N GLU A 64 8.59 -9.51 -2.48
CA GLU A 64 8.68 -8.51 -1.41
C GLU A 64 7.29 -8.06 -0.96
N MET A 65 6.37 -7.84 -1.92
CA MET A 65 4.97 -7.54 -1.61
C MET A 65 4.30 -8.70 -0.86
N ALA A 66 4.49 -9.95 -1.30
CA ALA A 66 3.96 -11.13 -0.63
C ALA A 66 4.46 -11.24 0.82
N LYS A 67 5.77 -11.05 1.02
CA LYS A 67 6.39 -11.03 2.35
C LYS A 67 5.78 -9.95 3.22
N THR A 68 5.60 -8.73 2.70
CA THR A 68 5.01 -7.61 3.44
C THR A 68 3.58 -7.94 3.86
N LEU A 69 2.74 -8.40 2.93
CA LEU A 69 1.35 -8.76 3.22
C LEU A 69 1.24 -9.91 4.23
N ASN A 70 2.06 -10.97 4.09
CA ASN A 70 2.09 -12.08 5.06
C ASN A 70 2.42 -11.58 6.48
N LYS A 71 3.35 -10.63 6.60
CA LYS A 71 3.73 -10.02 7.88
C LYS A 71 2.59 -9.26 8.56
N THR A 72 1.61 -8.78 7.79
CA THR A 72 0.43 -8.09 8.32
C THR A 72 -0.58 -9.02 8.99
N ILE A 73 -0.49 -10.34 8.75
CA ILE A 73 -1.40 -11.35 9.31
C ILE A 73 -0.70 -12.37 10.23
N ASN A 74 0.63 -12.48 10.18
CA ASN A 74 1.38 -13.46 10.98
C ASN A 74 1.92 -12.90 12.33
N GLY A 75 1.64 -11.63 12.63
CA GLY A 75 2.05 -10.95 13.86
C GLY A 75 3.44 -10.29 13.83
N GLU A 76 4.18 -10.39 12.72
CA GLU A 76 5.47 -9.70 12.57
C GLU A 76 5.33 -8.18 12.47
N ILE A 77 4.22 -7.69 11.90
CA ILE A 77 3.76 -6.30 11.96
C ILE A 77 2.60 -6.21 12.95
N ARG A 78 2.63 -5.18 13.81
CA ARG A 78 1.60 -5.00 14.85
C ARG A 78 0.23 -4.80 14.21
N THR A 79 -0.76 -5.47 14.77
CA THR A 79 -2.18 -5.43 14.35
C THR A 79 -2.77 -4.04 14.19
N GLN A 80 -2.32 -3.05 14.96
CA GLN A 80 -2.78 -1.66 14.84
C GLN A 80 -2.17 -0.91 13.63
N ASP A 81 -1.00 -1.34 13.17
CA ASP A 81 -0.27 -0.75 12.04
C ASP A 81 -0.62 -1.47 10.72
N SER A 82 -0.87 -2.79 10.79
CA SER A 82 -1.18 -3.66 9.65
C SER A 82 -2.22 -3.11 8.66
N PRO A 83 -3.40 -2.58 9.08
CA PRO A 83 -4.40 -2.01 8.15
C PRO A 83 -3.85 -0.91 7.24
N TYR A 84 -2.94 -0.09 7.77
CA TYR A 84 -2.32 1.01 7.02
C TYR A 84 -1.22 0.52 6.09
N ILE A 85 -0.53 -0.57 6.45
CA ILE A 85 0.44 -1.23 5.57
C ILE A 85 -0.28 -1.90 4.41
N VAL A 86 -1.36 -2.64 4.67
CA VAL A 86 -2.21 -3.22 3.63
C VAL A 86 -2.79 -2.13 2.71
N ALA A 87 -3.26 -1.01 3.26
CA ALA A 87 -3.69 0.15 2.45
C ALA A 87 -2.58 0.67 1.53
N SER A 88 -1.36 0.85 2.05
CA SER A 88 -0.22 1.30 1.24
C SER A 88 0.18 0.29 0.16
N CYS A 89 0.11 -1.01 0.47
CA CYS A 89 0.29 -2.09 -0.51
C CYS A 89 -0.78 -2.06 -1.61
N LEU A 90 -2.04 -1.82 -1.23
CA LEU A 90 -3.18 -1.69 -2.15
C LEU A 90 -3.03 -0.48 -3.09
N ALA A 91 -2.41 0.61 -2.62
CA ALA A 91 -2.09 1.78 -3.43
C ALA A 91 -0.90 1.57 -4.39
N ASN A 92 -0.18 0.45 -4.30
CA ASN A 92 0.98 0.19 -5.13
C ASN A 92 0.56 0.01 -6.60
N LYS A 93 1.18 0.79 -7.50
CA LYS A 93 0.84 0.80 -8.94
C LYS A 93 0.99 -0.56 -9.63
N LYS A 94 1.99 -1.36 -9.21
CA LYS A 94 2.33 -2.62 -9.85
C LYS A 94 1.65 -3.81 -9.15
N ASN A 95 1.62 -3.79 -7.82
CA ASN A 95 1.21 -4.92 -7.02
C ASN A 95 -0.12 -4.68 -6.25
N GLY A 96 -0.83 -3.58 -6.50
CA GLY A 96 -2.09 -3.27 -5.80
C GLY A 96 -3.14 -4.37 -5.94
N TRP A 97 -3.19 -5.05 -7.09
CA TRP A 97 -4.07 -6.21 -7.29
C TRP A 97 -3.72 -7.41 -6.41
N MET A 98 -2.43 -7.64 -6.17
CA MET A 98 -1.98 -8.68 -5.25
C MET A 98 -2.40 -8.38 -3.81
N ALA A 99 -2.35 -7.10 -3.40
CA ALA A 99 -2.85 -6.68 -2.11
C ALA A 99 -4.38 -6.80 -2.01
N TRP A 100 -5.12 -6.50 -3.08
CA TRP A 100 -6.57 -6.74 -3.14
C TRP A 100 -6.91 -8.22 -2.98
N GLU A 101 -6.23 -9.11 -3.71
CA GLU A 101 -6.42 -10.57 -3.59
C GLU A 101 -6.11 -11.07 -2.18
N HIS A 102 -5.08 -10.51 -1.53
CA HIS A 102 -4.79 -10.78 -0.14
C HIS A 102 -5.93 -10.34 0.80
N ILE A 103 -6.51 -9.15 0.59
CA ILE A 103 -7.65 -8.63 1.36
C ILE A 103 -8.87 -9.54 1.18
N SER A 104 -9.26 -9.81 -0.07
CA SER A 104 -10.49 -10.54 -0.37
C SER A 104 -10.41 -12.00 0.08
N SER A 105 -9.23 -12.63 -0.05
CA SER A 105 -9.02 -14.04 0.35
C SER A 105 -8.93 -14.25 1.86
N ASN A 106 -8.57 -13.21 2.63
CA ASN A 106 -8.39 -13.30 4.08
C ASN A 106 -9.41 -12.47 4.87
N TRP A 107 -10.48 -12.01 4.21
CA TRP A 107 -11.35 -10.95 4.73
C TRP A 107 -11.84 -11.18 6.16
N GLU A 108 -12.40 -12.36 6.44
CA GLU A 108 -12.94 -12.70 7.76
C GLU A 108 -11.86 -12.60 8.85
N SER A 109 -10.69 -13.19 8.61
CA SER A 109 -9.54 -13.11 9.52
C SER A 109 -9.05 -11.67 9.71
N LEU A 110 -9.06 -10.85 8.66
CA LEU A 110 -8.63 -9.46 8.73
C LEU A 110 -9.58 -8.61 9.59
N ILE A 111 -10.89 -8.77 9.42
CA ILE A 111 -11.88 -8.00 10.20
C ILE A 111 -11.97 -8.46 11.66
N GLU A 112 -11.62 -9.71 11.96
CA GLU A 112 -11.50 -10.21 13.32
C GLU A 112 -10.22 -9.70 14.00
N MET A 113 -9.10 -9.72 13.27
CA MET A 113 -7.80 -9.36 13.82
C MET A 113 -7.65 -7.85 13.99
N TYR A 114 -8.05 -7.05 13.01
CA TYR A 114 -7.73 -5.63 12.96
C TYR A 114 -8.74 -4.76 13.73
N PRO A 115 -8.33 -3.58 14.22
CA PRO A 115 -9.25 -2.65 14.84
C PRO A 115 -10.38 -2.26 13.88
N ALA A 116 -11.64 -2.41 14.30
CA ALA A 116 -12.81 -2.19 13.44
C ALA A 116 -12.82 -0.82 12.72
N ASN A 117 -12.36 0.24 13.38
CA ASN A 117 -12.27 1.60 12.84
C ASN A 117 -11.22 1.76 11.72
N SER A 118 -10.28 0.82 11.61
CA SER A 118 -9.20 0.84 10.62
C SER A 118 -9.55 0.12 9.32
N ILE A 119 -10.53 -0.80 9.33
CA ILE A 119 -10.92 -1.61 8.16
C ILE A 119 -11.32 -0.73 6.97
N VAL A 120 -12.12 0.32 7.21
CA VAL A 120 -12.51 1.22 6.13
C VAL A 120 -11.34 2.04 5.55
N ARG A 121 -10.29 2.27 6.36
CA ARG A 121 -9.04 2.92 5.90
C ARG A 121 -8.18 1.95 5.10
N MET A 122 -8.15 0.68 5.50
CA MET A 122 -7.47 -0.40 4.78
C MET A 122 -7.93 -0.50 3.32
N VAL A 123 -9.24 -0.44 3.09
CA VAL A 123 -9.83 -0.62 1.76
C VAL A 123 -9.95 0.69 0.96
N GLY A 124 -9.75 1.86 1.56
CA GLY A 124 -9.86 3.16 0.86
C GLY A 124 -9.07 3.27 -0.45
N PRO A 125 -7.83 2.74 -0.52
CA PRO A 125 -7.03 2.75 -1.74
C PRO A 125 -7.54 1.89 -2.90
N VAL A 126 -8.64 1.12 -2.76
CA VAL A 126 -9.27 0.44 -3.92
C VAL A 126 -9.60 1.42 -5.05
N THR A 127 -9.75 2.71 -4.75
CA THR A 127 -9.96 3.77 -5.77
C THR A 127 -8.82 3.91 -6.78
N TYR A 128 -7.61 3.41 -6.48
CA TYR A 128 -6.49 3.38 -7.43
C TYR A 128 -6.52 2.17 -8.38
N LEU A 129 -7.40 1.21 -8.11
CA LEU A 129 -7.59 -0.01 -8.88
C LEU A 129 -8.61 0.20 -10.02
N ASP A 130 -8.39 1.26 -10.79
CA ASP A 130 -9.36 1.91 -11.68
C ASP A 130 -9.46 1.31 -13.09
N THR A 131 -9.21 0.00 -13.24
CA THR A 131 -9.51 -0.77 -14.46
C THR A 131 -10.93 -1.32 -14.43
N LYS A 132 -11.64 -1.30 -15.57
CA LYS A 132 -13.08 -1.60 -15.64
C LYS A 132 -13.43 -2.98 -15.08
N GLU A 133 -12.74 -4.00 -15.55
CA GLU A 133 -12.98 -5.43 -15.24
C GLU A 133 -12.91 -5.68 -13.73
N LYS A 134 -12.19 -4.83 -13.03
CA LYS A 134 -11.88 -5.03 -11.64
C LYS A 134 -12.67 -4.14 -10.66
N CYS A 135 -13.27 -3.06 -11.16
CA CYS A 135 -14.26 -2.29 -10.39
C CYS A 135 -15.48 -3.15 -10.04
N GLU A 136 -15.94 -3.96 -10.99
CA GLU A 136 -17.08 -4.87 -10.81
C GLU A 136 -16.77 -5.94 -9.74
N GLU A 137 -15.54 -6.44 -9.71
CA GLU A 137 -15.05 -7.39 -8.69
C GLU A 137 -15.12 -6.78 -7.27
N VAL A 138 -14.58 -5.56 -7.10
CA VAL A 138 -14.59 -4.85 -5.81
C VAL A 138 -16.02 -4.54 -5.35
N GLU A 139 -16.88 -4.09 -6.25
CA GLU A 139 -18.27 -3.81 -5.92
C GLU A 139 -19.04 -5.06 -5.51
N GLN A 140 -18.85 -6.16 -6.23
CA GLN A 140 -19.54 -7.41 -5.92
C GLN A 140 -19.11 -7.93 -4.54
N PHE A 141 -17.81 -7.87 -4.24
CA PHE A 141 -17.28 -8.24 -2.94
C PHE A 141 -17.98 -7.49 -1.80
N PHE A 142 -18.11 -6.16 -1.90
CA PHE A 142 -18.74 -5.35 -0.84
C PHE A 142 -20.28 -5.36 -0.85
N LYS A 143 -20.94 -6.09 -1.75
CA LYS A 143 -22.36 -6.45 -1.60
C LYS A 143 -22.55 -7.63 -0.65
N GLU A 144 -21.57 -8.53 -0.61
CA GLU A 144 -21.60 -9.75 0.18
C GLU A 144 -20.92 -9.54 1.54
N GLN A 145 -19.91 -8.66 1.58
CA GLN A 145 -19.09 -8.42 2.77
C GLN A 145 -19.46 -7.13 3.47
N THR A 146 -19.53 -7.19 4.81
CA THR A 146 -19.82 -6.03 5.66
C THR A 146 -18.53 -5.43 6.21
N VAL A 147 -18.43 -4.09 6.21
CA VAL A 147 -17.37 -3.38 6.92
C VAL A 147 -17.89 -2.99 8.31
N PRO A 148 -17.23 -3.41 9.42
CA PRO A 148 -17.75 -3.21 10.78
C PRO A 148 -18.01 -1.76 11.16
N GLN A 149 -17.21 -0.82 10.65
CA GLN A 149 -17.38 0.62 10.88
C GLN A 149 -17.01 1.42 9.64
N GLY A 150 -17.81 2.45 9.33
CA GLY A 150 -17.52 3.38 8.22
C GLY A 150 -18.26 3.08 6.92
N GLU A 151 -19.44 2.46 6.97
CA GLU A 151 -20.26 2.15 5.79
C GLU A 151 -20.45 3.33 4.83
N LEU A 152 -20.69 4.55 5.35
CA LEU A 152 -20.82 5.74 4.51
C LEU A 152 -19.51 6.05 3.77
N THR A 153 -18.36 5.91 4.44
CA THR A 153 -17.05 6.09 3.82
C THR A 153 -16.79 5.02 2.76
N LEU A 154 -17.19 3.77 3.01
CA LEU A 154 -17.11 2.72 1.99
C LEU A 154 -17.96 3.06 0.77
N LYS A 155 -19.22 3.47 0.96
CA LYS A 155 -20.11 3.90 -0.14
C LYS A 155 -19.48 5.02 -0.98
N GLN A 156 -18.93 6.03 -0.33
CA GLN A 156 -18.20 7.13 -1.00
C GLN A 156 -16.94 6.64 -1.73
N THR A 157 -16.22 5.68 -1.16
CA THR A 157 -15.03 5.07 -1.77
C THR A 157 -15.41 4.32 -3.05
N LEU A 158 -16.47 3.51 -3.02
CA LEU A 158 -16.94 2.77 -4.19
C LEU A 158 -17.45 3.72 -5.29
N GLU A 159 -18.15 4.79 -4.92
CA GLU A 159 -18.56 5.82 -5.88
C GLU A 159 -17.35 6.51 -6.53
N LYS A 160 -16.33 6.85 -5.73
CA LYS A 160 -15.08 7.42 -6.25
C LYS A 160 -14.35 6.46 -7.19
N LEU A 161 -14.36 5.16 -6.91
CA LEU A 161 -13.79 4.15 -7.81
C LEU A 161 -14.50 4.17 -9.18
N LYS A 162 -15.84 4.19 -9.19
CA LYS A 162 -16.63 4.31 -10.44
C LYS A 162 -16.27 5.58 -11.22
N ILE A 163 -16.16 6.71 -10.53
CA ILE A 163 -15.76 7.99 -11.13
C ILE A 163 -14.37 7.88 -11.76
N ASN A 164 -13.40 7.27 -11.05
CA ASN A 164 -12.04 7.09 -11.56
C ASN A 164 -12.00 6.20 -12.80
N VAL A 165 -12.74 5.09 -12.81
CA VAL A 165 -12.86 4.19 -13.98
C VAL A 165 -13.46 4.93 -15.17
N ALA A 166 -14.55 5.68 -14.96
CA ALA A 166 -15.20 6.46 -16.01
C ALA A 166 -14.28 7.57 -16.54
N PHE A 167 -13.54 8.25 -15.66
CA PHE A 167 -12.56 9.26 -16.00
C PHE A 167 -11.42 8.66 -16.84
N ARG A 168 -10.81 7.56 -16.39
CA ARG A 168 -9.77 6.85 -17.12
C ARG A 168 -10.25 6.46 -18.51
N LYS A 169 -11.43 5.84 -18.63
CA LYS A 169 -12.00 5.44 -19.93
C LYS A 169 -12.15 6.62 -20.88
N ARG A 170 -12.61 7.78 -20.38
CA ARG A 170 -12.88 8.97 -21.20
C ARG A 170 -11.61 9.72 -21.62
N GLU A 171 -10.64 9.83 -20.72
CA GLU A 171 -9.49 10.73 -20.89
C GLU A 171 -8.19 10.04 -21.33
N SER A 172 -8.05 8.72 -21.16
CA SER A 172 -6.77 8.01 -21.42
C SER A 172 -6.22 8.28 -22.83
N SER A 173 -7.05 8.17 -23.87
CA SER A 173 -6.61 8.38 -25.25
C SER A 173 -6.21 9.84 -25.52
N LYS A 174 -7.02 10.80 -25.05
CA LYS A 174 -6.74 12.23 -25.23
C LYS A 174 -5.46 12.64 -24.50
N PHE A 175 -5.31 12.17 -23.27
CA PHE A 175 -4.12 12.44 -22.46
C PHE A 175 -2.86 11.86 -23.11
N ARG A 176 -2.93 10.62 -23.60
CA ARG A 176 -1.83 9.98 -24.33
C ARG A 176 -1.43 10.77 -25.58
N SER A 177 -2.41 11.19 -26.39
CA SER A 177 -2.14 12.00 -27.59
C SER A 177 -1.52 13.35 -27.24
N ALA A 178 -2.00 14.04 -26.20
CA ALA A 178 -1.45 15.32 -25.78
C ALA A 178 0.01 15.21 -25.32
N LEU A 179 0.39 14.14 -24.61
CA LEU A 179 1.77 13.92 -24.19
C LEU A 179 2.71 13.63 -25.37
N LEU A 180 2.27 12.80 -26.33
CA LEU A 180 3.08 12.45 -27.50
C LEU A 180 3.26 13.59 -28.49
N ASN A 181 2.34 14.56 -28.49
CA ASN A 181 2.41 15.73 -29.37
C ASN A 181 3.18 16.92 -28.76
N ASN A 182 3.55 16.85 -27.47
CA ASN A 182 4.27 17.90 -26.74
C ASN A 182 5.66 17.44 -26.24
N LEU A 183 6.12 16.26 -26.66
CA LEU A 183 7.47 15.72 -26.47
C LEU A 183 8.14 15.60 -27.85
#